data_AF-X1FT16-F1
#
_entry.id   AF-X1FT16-F1
#
_cell.length_a   1.000
_cell.length_b   1.000
_cell.length_c   1.000
_cell.angle_alpha   90.00
_cell.angle_beta   90.00
_cell.angle_gamma   90.00
#
_symmetry.space_group_name_H-M   'P 1'
#
loop_
_entity.id
_entity.type
_entity.pdbx_description
1 polymer ?
#
loop_
_entity_poly.entity_id
_entity_poly.type
_entity_poly.pdbx_seq_one_letter_code
_entity_poly.pdbx_strand_id
1 'polypeptide(L)' 'MSKKVEWWEMLEWENMDTTWHKLSDEIKNKIREAGLAPEEDERLTKKEGK' A
#
# COMPACT_ATOMS: atom_id res chain seq x y z
N MET A 1 -28.95 2.00 -8.16
CA MET A 1 -27.60 2.48 -8.52
C MET A 1 -26.64 1.33 -8.25
N SER A 2 -26.07 0.72 -9.29
CA SER A 2 -25.08 -0.35 -9.11
C SER A 2 -23.78 0.29 -8.63
N LYS A 3 -23.42 0.12 -7.35
CA LYS A 3 -22.09 0.50 -6.85
C LYS A 3 -21.07 -0.32 -7.64
N LYS A 4 -20.27 0.36 -8.48
CA LYS A 4 -19.08 -0.26 -9.05
C LYS A 4 -18.16 -0.54 -7.87
N VAL A 5 -17.88 -1.82 -7.64
CA VAL A 5 -16.89 -2.23 -6.66
C VAL A 5 -15.55 -1.77 -7.20
N GLU A 6 -14.95 -0.82 -6.51
CA GLU A 6 -13.60 -0.38 -6.83
C GLU A 6 -12.63 -1.48 -6.41
N TRP A 7 -11.55 -1.67 -7.16
CA TRP A 7 -10.64 -2.78 -6.93
C TRP A 7 -9.93 -2.73 -5.57
N TRP A 8 -9.77 -1.53 -4.98
CA TRP A 8 -9.24 -1.36 -3.63
C TRP A 8 -10.19 -1.89 -2.55
N GLU A 9 -11.48 -2.01 -2.85
CA GLU A 9 -12.48 -2.62 -1.96
C GLU A 9 -12.42 -4.15 -1.99
N MET A 10 -11.71 -4.74 -2.98
CA MET A 10 -11.42 -6.18 -3.04
C MET A 10 -10.15 -6.57 -2.27
N LEU A 11 -9.46 -5.60 -1.66
CA LEU A 11 -8.24 -5.86 -0.91
C LEU A 11 -8.57 -6.25 0.54
N GLU A 12 -8.00 -7.36 1.00
CA GLU A 12 -8.10 -7.79 2.39
C GLU A 12 -7.12 -6.98 3.26
N TRP A 13 -7.59 -5.84 3.76
CA TRP A 13 -6.81 -4.96 4.64
C TRP A 13 -6.41 -5.61 5.97
N GLU A 14 -7.08 -6.71 6.39
CA GLU A 14 -6.66 -7.53 7.55
C GLU A 14 -5.26 -8.12 7.37
N ASN A 15 -4.81 -8.27 6.12
CA ASN A 15 -3.50 -8.78 5.74
C ASN A 15 -2.67 -7.64 5.12
N MET A 16 -2.41 -6.59 5.93
CA MET A 16 -1.78 -5.32 5.52
C MET A 16 -0.53 -5.51 4.65
N ASP A 17 0.36 -6.45 5.00
CA ASP A 17 1.56 -6.77 4.22
C ASP A 17 1.23 -7.22 2.80
N THR A 18 0.40 -8.23 2.69
CA THR A 18 -0.02 -8.82 1.40
C THR A 18 -0.78 -7.83 0.53
N THR A 19 -1.58 -6.97 1.17
CA THR A 19 -2.37 -5.93 0.48
C THR A 19 -1.49 -4.79 0.02
N TRP A 20 -0.55 -4.33 0.85
CA TRP A 20 0.46 -3.33 0.48
C TRP A 20 1.22 -3.75 -0.78
N HIS A 21 1.69 -4.99 -0.84
CA HIS A 21 2.41 -5.49 -2.00
C HIS A 21 1.59 -5.50 -3.29
N LYS A 22 0.28 -5.71 -3.20
CA LYS A 22 -0.67 -5.70 -4.33
C LYS A 22 -1.01 -4.29 -4.83
N LEU A 23 -0.74 -3.24 -4.05
CA LEU A 23 -0.97 -1.87 -4.49
C LEU A 23 0.03 -1.48 -5.60
N SER A 24 -0.44 -0.71 -6.57
CA SER A 24 0.44 -0.10 -7.59
C SER A 24 1.38 0.94 -6.98
N ASP A 25 2.54 1.17 -7.61
CA ASP A 25 3.54 2.13 -7.14
C ASP A 25 3.00 3.55 -6.98
N GLU A 26 2.07 3.98 -7.84
CA GLU A 26 1.41 5.29 -7.71
C GLU A 26 0.71 5.45 -6.35
N ILE A 27 0.03 4.41 -5.89
CA ILE A 27 -0.74 4.46 -4.65
C ILE A 27 0.17 4.24 -3.46
N LYS A 28 1.17 3.36 -3.58
CA LYS A 28 2.24 3.27 -2.58
C LYS A 28 2.89 4.64 -2.38
N ASN A 29 3.16 5.38 -3.45
CA ASN A 29 3.73 6.73 -3.37
C ASN A 29 2.79 7.70 -2.66
N LYS A 30 1.51 7.74 -3.03
CA LYS A 30 0.50 8.60 -2.35
C LYS A 30 0.36 8.27 -0.86
N ILE A 31 0.39 6.99 -0.50
CA ILE A 31 0.30 6.54 0.89
C ILE A 31 1.58 6.92 1.66
N ARG A 32 2.74 6.85 1.00
CA ARG A 32 4.04 7.26 1.56
C ARG A 32 4.10 8.78 1.76
N GLU A 33 3.63 9.58 0.79
CA GLU A 33 3.49 11.03 0.90
C GLU A 33 2.53 11.44 2.02
N ALA A 34 1.48 10.65 2.25
CA ALA A 34 0.55 10.85 3.35
C ALA A 34 1.11 10.40 4.73
N GLY A 35 2.28 9.77 4.78
CA GLY A 35 2.86 9.23 6.02
C GLY A 35 2.08 8.05 6.59
N LEU A 36 1.31 7.35 5.76
CA LEU A 36 0.47 6.20 6.13
C LEU A 36 1.06 4.87 5.66
N ALA A 37 2.31 4.89 5.16
CA ALA A 37 2.98 3.69 4.70
C ALA A 37 3.31 2.76 5.88
N PRO A 38 3.22 1.42 5.71
CA PRO A 38 3.60 0.47 6.74
C PRO A 38 5.10 0.57 7.07
N GLU A 39 5.45 0.42 8.34
CA GLU A 39 6.82 0.62 8.86
C GLU A 39 7.86 -0.33 8.21
N GLU A 40 7.43 -1.51 7.74
CA GLU A 40 8.29 -2.46 7.01
C GLU A 40 8.79 -1.93 5.66
N ASP A 41 7.98 -1.13 4.96
CA ASP A 41 8.34 -0.50 3.69
C ASP A 41 9.44 0.57 3.89
N GLU A 42 9.37 1.34 4.98
CA GLU A 42 10.42 2.28 5.38
C GLU A 42 11.74 1.59 5.71
N ARG A 43 11.71 0.37 6.28
CA ARG A 43 12.93 -0.38 6.61
C ARG A 43 13.61 -0.96 5.37
N LEU A 44 12.82 -1.37 4.36
CA LEU A 44 13.34 -1.85 3.08
C LEU A 44 13.98 -0.72 2.27
N THR A 45 13.30 0.42 2.16
CA THR A 45 13.84 1.60 1.46
C THR A 45 15.10 2.16 2.13
N LYS A 46 15.23 2.08 3.45
CA LYS A 46 16.45 2.49 4.17
C LYS A 46 17.61 1.50 4.03
N LYS A 47 17.37 0.23 3.68
CA LYS A 47 18.44 -0.79 3.54
C LYS A 47 19.17 -0.78 2.20
N GLU A 48 18.55 -0.29 1.13
CA GLU A 48 19.24 -0.12 -0.16
C GLU A 48 20.14 1.13 -0.24
N GLY A 49 20.15 1.95 0.82
CA GLY A 49 21.01 3.12 0.96
C GLY A 49 22.20 2.89 1.90
N LYS A 50 22.97 1.81 1.74
CA LYS A 50 24.28 1.67 2.38
C LYS A 50 25.28 0.89 1.54
#